data_AF-A0A7G8WS53-F1
#
_entry.id   AF-A0A7G8WS53-F1
#
_cell.length_a   1.000
_cell.length_b   1.000
_cell.length_c   1.000
_cell.angle_alpha   90.00
_cell.angle_beta   90.00
_cell.angle_gamma   90.00
#
_symmetry.space_group_name_H-M   'P 1'
#
loop_
_entity.id
_entity.type
_entity.pdbx_description
1 polymer ?
#
loop_
_entity_poly.entity_id
_entity_poly.type
_entity_poly.pdbx_seq_one_letter_code
_entity_poly.pdbx_strand_id
1 'polypeptide(L)'
;MTASQIAAAGITYPPIDELLTHTSSKYGLSIFAAKRARQINDYYAQLGEGLLEYVGPLVEPLPKEKPLSIALREINAGLLEHTEGE
;
A
#
# COMPACT_ATOMS: atom_id res chain seq x y z
N MET A 1 15.66 -2.25 -4.24
CA MET A 1 16.13 -2.41 -2.85
C MET A 1 15.83 -3.82 -2.37
N THR A 2 16.64 -4.39 -1.50
CA THR A 2 16.37 -5.69 -0.87
C THR A 2 15.41 -5.53 0.32
N ALA A 3 14.74 -6.61 0.72
CA ALA A 3 13.87 -6.64 1.91
C ALA A 3 14.54 -6.08 3.18
N SER A 4 15.83 -6.40 3.38
CA SER A 4 16.61 -5.92 4.52
C SER A 4 16.86 -4.41 4.49
N GLN A 5 17.04 -3.82 3.31
CA GLN A 5 17.21 -2.37 3.16
C GLN A 5 15.90 -1.62 3.45
N ILE A 6 14.77 -2.18 3.02
CA ILE A 6 13.44 -1.63 3.30
C ILE A 6 13.16 -1.65 4.80
N ALA A 7 13.42 -2.79 5.45
CA ALA A 7 13.24 -2.93 6.90
C ALA A 7 14.13 -1.95 7.71
N ALA A 8 15.36 -1.71 7.25
CA ALA A 8 16.27 -0.75 7.89
C ALA A 8 15.82 0.72 7.72
N ALA A 9 15.27 1.07 6.56
CA ALA A 9 14.71 2.40 6.33
C ALA A 9 13.41 2.63 7.13
N GLY A 10 12.62 1.58 7.35
CA GLY A 10 11.40 1.65 8.15
C GLY A 10 10.40 2.64 7.57
N ILE A 11 9.88 3.55 8.40
CA ILE A 11 8.81 4.48 8.01
C ILE A 11 9.20 5.48 6.92
N THR A 12 10.50 5.73 6.71
CA THR A 12 10.95 6.67 5.67
C THR A 12 10.97 6.04 4.27
N TYR A 13 10.59 4.77 4.14
CA TYR A 13 10.46 4.08 2.86
C TYR A 13 9.01 3.70 2.59
N PRO A 14 8.49 3.93 1.37
CA PRO A 14 9.12 4.66 0.26
C PRO A 14 9.36 6.16 0.57
N PRO A 15 10.31 6.83 -0.12
CA PRO A 15 10.52 8.26 0.05
C PRO A 15 9.25 9.05 -0.26
N ILE A 16 8.92 10.02 0.59
CA ILE A 16 7.68 10.79 0.45
C ILE A 16 7.62 11.58 -0.88
N ASP A 17 8.76 12.04 -1.38
CA ASP A 17 8.82 12.81 -2.62
C ASP A 17 8.42 11.96 -3.83
N GLU A 18 8.78 10.67 -3.85
CA GLU A 18 8.34 9.73 -4.89
C GLU A 18 6.84 9.47 -4.79
N LEU A 19 6.33 9.23 -3.57
CA LEU A 19 4.91 9.01 -3.33
C LEU A 19 4.03 10.18 -3.77
N LEU A 20 4.51 11.42 -3.59
CA LEU A 20 3.78 12.62 -3.99
C LEU A 20 3.75 12.84 -5.52
N THR A 21 4.53 12.10 -6.30
CA THR A 21 4.40 12.11 -7.77
C THR A 21 3.18 11.33 -8.26
N HIS A 22 2.61 10.47 -7.41
CA HIS A 22 1.47 9.62 -7.74
C HIS A 22 0.11 10.21 -7.33
N THR A 23 0.07 11.39 -6.69
CA THR A 23 -1.18 11.97 -6.17
C THR A 23 -1.21 13.49 -6.34
N SER A 24 -2.41 14.10 -6.29
CA SER A 24 -2.55 15.55 -6.42
C SER A 24 -2.04 16.34 -5.20
N SER A 25 -2.04 15.71 -4.02
CA SER A 25 -1.70 16.36 -2.75
C SER A 25 -1.35 15.35 -1.66
N LYS A 26 -0.76 15.84 -0.57
CA LYS A 26 -0.49 15.06 0.66
C LYS A 26 -1.76 14.44 1.25
N TYR A 27 -2.89 15.15 1.13
CA TYR A 27 -4.19 14.68 1.59
C TYR A 27 -4.71 13.56 0.70
N GLY A 28 -4.59 13.71 -0.63
CA GLY A 28 -4.91 12.67 -1.60
C GLY A 28 -4.14 11.38 -1.35
N LEU A 29 -2.83 11.48 -1.11
CA LEU A 29 -1.99 10.34 -0.75
C LEU A 29 -2.45 9.63 0.52
N SER A 30 -2.82 10.40 1.54
CA SER A 30 -3.30 9.84 2.81
C SER A 30 -4.58 9.02 2.61
N ILE A 31 -5.54 9.53 1.83
CA ILE A 31 -6.80 8.83 1.54
C ILE A 31 -6.54 7.61 0.65
N PHE A 32 -5.72 7.76 -0.39
CA PHE A 32 -5.40 6.68 -1.33
C PHE A 32 -4.75 5.50 -0.61
N ALA A 33 -3.68 5.74 0.13
CA ALA A 33 -3.00 4.72 0.91
C ALA A 33 -3.90 4.08 1.97
N ALA A 34 -4.73 4.89 2.66
CA ALA A 34 -5.64 4.37 3.69
C ALA A 34 -6.75 3.47 3.12
N LYS A 35 -7.36 3.86 2.00
CA LYS A 35 -8.37 3.03 1.31
C LYS A 35 -7.76 1.69 0.89
N ARG A 36 -6.59 1.73 0.25
CA ARG A 36 -5.91 0.51 -0.19
C ARG A 36 -5.46 -0.37 0.99
N ALA A 37 -4.97 0.22 2.07
CA ALA A 37 -4.57 -0.53 3.27
C ALA A 37 -5.75 -1.29 3.90
N ARG A 38 -6.96 -0.71 3.88
CA ARG A 38 -8.19 -1.41 4.32
C ARG A 38 -8.51 -2.59 3.42
N GLN A 39 -8.46 -2.41 2.09
CA GLN A 39 -8.66 -3.51 1.14
C GLN A 39 -7.71 -4.69 1.39
N ILE A 40 -6.42 -4.42 1.61
CA ILE A 40 -5.41 -5.45 1.94
C ILE A 40 -5.73 -6.13 3.27
N ASN A 41 -6.13 -5.35 4.28
CA ASN A 41 -6.49 -5.88 5.59
C ASN A 41 -7.73 -6.79 5.51
N ASP A 42 -8.74 -6.39 4.76
CA ASP A 42 -9.98 -7.15 4.59
C ASP A 42 -9.74 -8.42 3.77
N TYR A 43 -8.84 -8.37 2.77
CA TYR A 43 -8.35 -9.57 2.08
C TYR A 43 -7.76 -10.60 3.06
N TYR A 44 -6.87 -10.17 3.97
CA TYR A 44 -6.30 -11.09 4.96
C TYR A 44 -7.32 -11.61 5.97
N ALA A 45 -8.34 -10.82 6.31
CA ALA A 45 -9.44 -11.27 7.19
C ALA A 45 -10.31 -12.34 6.52
N GLN A 46 -10.61 -12.19 5.23
CA GLN A 46 -11.45 -13.12 4.48
C GLN A 46 -10.71 -14.35 3.93
N LEU A 47 -9.37 -14.34 3.88
CA LEU A 47 -8.57 -15.43 3.30
C LEU A 47 -8.88 -16.80 3.92
N GLY A 48 -9.23 -16.84 5.22
CA GLY A 48 -9.63 -18.07 5.91
C GLY A 48 -11.07 -18.51 5.65
N GLU A 49 -11.94 -17.60 5.20
CA GLU A 49 -13.36 -17.83 4.96
C GLU A 49 -13.65 -18.26 3.51
N GLY A 50 -12.65 -18.20 2.61
CA GLY A 50 -12.78 -18.60 1.21
C GLY A 50 -13.58 -17.61 0.34
N LEU A 51 -13.92 -16.46 0.89
CA LEU A 51 -14.54 -15.34 0.17
C LEU A 51 -13.41 -14.45 -0.37
N LEU A 52 -13.21 -14.44 -1.68
CA LEU A 52 -12.15 -13.64 -2.34
C LEU A 52 -12.74 -12.37 -2.94
N GLU A 53 -13.41 -11.56 -2.12
CA GLU A 53 -14.03 -10.30 -2.57
C GLU A 53 -13.01 -9.18 -2.77
N TYR A 54 -11.96 -9.15 -1.94
CA TYR A 54 -10.91 -8.13 -1.99
C TYR A 54 -9.65 -8.61 -2.69
N VAL A 55 -8.99 -7.69 -3.38
CA VAL A 55 -7.70 -7.94 -4.03
C VAL A 55 -6.59 -7.84 -3.00
N GLY A 56 -5.81 -8.91 -2.86
CA GLY A 56 -4.65 -8.97 -1.97
C GLY A 56 -3.48 -8.09 -2.42
N PRO A 57 -2.33 -8.19 -1.74
CA PRO A 57 -1.12 -7.44 -2.08
C PRO A 57 -0.66 -7.67 -3.53
N LEU A 58 -0.28 -6.58 -4.21
CA LEU A 58 0.26 -6.57 -5.57
C LEU A 58 1.80 -6.55 -5.59
N VAL A 59 2.42 -6.22 -4.46
CA VAL A 59 3.85 -6.39 -4.23
C VAL A 59 4.09 -7.53 -3.25
N GLU A 60 5.28 -8.12 -3.31
CA GLU A 60 5.69 -9.15 -2.35
C GLU A 60 5.72 -8.56 -0.91
N PRO A 61 4.90 -9.09 0.02
CA PRO A 61 4.86 -8.62 1.40
C PRO A 61 6.12 -9.03 2.17
N LEU A 62 6.63 -8.13 3.01
CA LEU A 62 7.70 -8.45 3.94
C LEU A 62 7.15 -9.16 5.20
N PRO A 63 8.01 -9.90 5.95
CA PRO A 63 7.58 -10.54 7.18
C PRO A 63 6.97 -9.53 8.18
N LYS A 64 5.72 -9.78 8.59
CA LYS A 64 4.96 -8.94 9.52
C LYS A 64 4.77 -7.48 9.05
N GLU A 65 4.82 -7.25 7.74
CA GLU A 65 4.57 -5.94 7.17
C GLU A 65 3.13 -5.48 7.44
N LYS A 66 2.96 -4.19 7.74
CA LYS A 66 1.63 -3.62 7.97
C LYS A 66 0.94 -3.34 6.63
N PRO A 67 -0.39 -3.53 6.51
CA PRO A 67 -1.12 -3.25 5.27
C PRO A 67 -0.85 -1.86 4.67
N LEU A 68 -0.68 -0.84 5.52
CA LEU A 68 -0.35 0.52 5.07
C LEU A 68 1.03 0.62 4.41
N SER A 69 2.02 -0.11 4.91
CA SER A 69 3.36 -0.17 4.30
C SER A 69 3.32 -0.80 2.91
N ILE A 70 2.55 -1.89 2.78
CA ILE A 70 2.31 -2.56 1.49
C ILE A 70 1.63 -1.59 0.51
N ALA A 71 0.57 -0.91 0.95
CA ALA A 71 -0.14 0.06 0.12
C ALA A 71 0.77 1.19 -0.41
N LEU A 72 1.64 1.75 0.45
CA LEU A 72 2.59 2.79 0.01
C LEU A 72 3.60 2.25 -1.00
N ARG A 73 4.07 1.01 -0.85
CA ARG A 73 4.97 0.37 -1.82
C ARG A 73 4.29 0.09 -3.15
N GLU A 74 3.02 -0.29 -3.14
CA GLU A 74 2.22 -0.49 -4.37
C GLU A 74 2.00 0.82 -5.12
N ILE A 75 1.69 1.91 -4.39
CA ILE A 75 1.59 3.26 -4.95
C ILE A 75 2.92 3.66 -5.61
N ASN A 76 4.04 3.50 -4.89
CA ASN A 76 5.37 3.83 -5.41
C ASN A 76 5.79 2.98 -6.62
N ALA A 77 5.24 1.76 -6.73
CA ALA A 77 5.47 0.87 -7.87
C ALA A 77 4.55 1.17 -9.06
N GLY A 78 3.63 2.13 -8.95
CA GLY A 78 2.68 2.49 -10.00
C GLY A 78 1.68 1.39 -10.33
N LEU A 79 1.35 0.52 -9.37
CA LEU A 79 0.48 -0.65 -9.59
C LEU A 79 -1.00 -0.36 -9.35
N LEU A 80 -1.34 0.86 -8.95
CA LEU A 80 -2.68 1.27 -8.54
C LEU A 80 -3.07 2.55 -9.24
N GLU A 81 -4.36 2.65 -9.55
CA GLU A 81 -4.98 3.87 -10.03
C GLU A 81 -5.91 4.43 -8.95
N HIS A 82 -6.05 5.77 -8.90
CA HIS A 82 -7.02 6.44 -8.03
C HIS A 82 -7.79 7.51 -8.78
N THR A 83 -9.06 7.65 -8.42
CA THR A 83 -9.92 8.73 -8.91
C THR A 83 -10.24 9.68 -7.77
N GLU A 84 -10.20 10.99 -8.04
CA GLU A 84 -10.50 12.05 -7.07
C GLU A 84 -11.84 12.69 -7.40
N GLY A 85 -12.70 12.90 -6.39
CA GLY A 85 -13.95 13.65 -6.55
C GLY A 85 -15.19 12.85 -6.97
N GLU A 86 -15.13 11.51 -6.90
CA GLU A 86 -16.30 10.61 -6.99
C GLU A 86 -16.87 10.24 -5.61
#